data_AF-A0A7J9XMM2-F1
#
_entry.id   AF-A0A7J9XMM2-F1
#
_cell.length_a   1.000
_cell.length_b   1.000
_cell.length_c   1.000
_cell.angle_alpha   90.00
_cell.angle_beta   90.00
_cell.angle_gamma   90.00
#
_symmetry.space_group_name_H-M   'P 1'
#
loop_
_entity.id
_entity.type
_entity.pdbx_description
1 polymer ?
#
loop_
_entity_poly.entity_id
_entity_poly.type
_entity_poly.pdbx_seq_one_letter_code
_entity_poly.pdbx_strand_id
1 'polypeptide(L)'
;MPTCGPPWPTSSPLPAACSTSPGSSTRVSHEDPARRPGDRSSDAHYRGPVRSRAVEGYLAQLPAERREVVTTVRDVVNANLPEGYTEGMGWGMITWSVPLERYPDTYNGQPLGYVALAAQQRHYALYLMGAYSEPGAEQPLRQRWEATGRKLDMGKSCLRFRRIDDLDLDIIAELLAATPVDVFLTRYEASRRNG
;
A
#
# COMPACT_ATOMS: atom_id res chain seq x y z
N MET A 1 45.68 16.55 31.13
CA MET A 1 45.90 15.09 31.26
C MET A 1 46.04 14.76 32.73
N PRO A 2 45.23 13.83 33.25
CA PRO A 2 45.81 12.65 33.86
C PRO A 2 45.13 11.35 33.41
N THR A 3 45.93 10.29 33.43
CA THR A 3 45.65 8.89 33.08
C THR A 3 44.94 8.14 34.19
N CYS A 4 43.97 7.29 33.85
CA CYS A 4 43.58 6.16 34.69
C CYS A 4 43.05 5.01 33.81
N GLY A 5 43.65 3.84 33.93
CA GLY A 5 43.07 2.53 33.62
C GLY A 5 43.60 1.54 34.65
N PRO A 6 43.45 0.22 34.49
CA PRO A 6 42.39 -0.61 33.90
C PRO A 6 41.87 -1.59 35.00
N PRO A 7 41.77 -2.93 34.80
CA PRO A 7 40.88 -3.75 33.98
C PRO A 7 39.95 -4.66 34.85
N TRP A 8 38.88 -5.21 34.26
CA TRP A 8 38.10 -6.28 34.90
C TRP A 8 38.79 -7.65 34.73
N PRO A 9 38.63 -8.59 35.69
CA PRO A 9 39.43 -9.82 35.76
C PRO A 9 38.93 -10.98 34.88
N THR A 10 39.89 -11.84 34.52
CA THR A 10 39.79 -13.08 33.72
C THR A 10 39.91 -14.33 34.60
N SER A 11 39.40 -15.47 34.07
CA SER A 11 39.72 -16.90 34.40
C SER A 11 38.87 -17.53 35.52
N SER A 12 38.45 -18.80 35.57
CA SER A 12 38.51 -20.08 34.80
C SER A 12 37.90 -21.18 35.75
N PRO A 13 37.92 -22.51 35.53
CA PRO A 13 37.65 -23.40 34.37
C PRO A 13 36.64 -24.56 34.69
N LEU A 14 36.44 -25.46 33.70
CA LEU A 14 35.56 -26.67 33.61
C LEU A 14 35.82 -27.78 34.68
N PRO A 15 34.95 -28.82 34.78
CA PRO A 15 35.18 -30.06 34.00
C PRO A 15 33.91 -30.79 33.47
N ALA A 16 34.18 -31.80 32.65
CA ALA A 16 33.30 -32.63 31.81
C ALA A 16 32.39 -33.62 32.55
N ALA A 17 31.29 -34.07 31.90
CA ALA A 17 31.07 -35.49 31.54
C ALA A 17 29.64 -35.79 31.03
N CYS A 18 29.58 -36.87 30.23
CA CYS A 18 28.47 -37.79 29.96
C CYS A 18 27.34 -37.43 28.97
N SER A 19 27.58 -37.90 27.75
CA SER A 19 26.67 -38.62 26.84
C SER A 19 25.30 -39.04 27.39
N THR A 20 24.24 -38.72 26.63
CA THR A 20 23.18 -39.66 26.21
C THR A 20 22.30 -39.02 25.13
N SER A 21 22.13 -39.70 24.00
CA SER A 21 20.97 -39.62 23.09
C SER A 21 20.21 -40.96 23.23
N PRO A 22 18.98 -41.16 22.70
CA PRO A 22 18.15 -40.28 21.88
C PRO A 22 16.71 -40.11 22.41
N GLY A 23 16.02 -39.05 21.99
CA GLY A 23 14.60 -38.86 22.28
C GLY A 23 13.93 -38.04 21.18
N SER A 24 13.32 -38.73 20.22
CA SER A 24 12.40 -38.18 19.23
C SER A 24 11.19 -37.57 19.96
N SER A 25 11.23 -36.26 20.17
CA SER A 25 10.07 -35.47 20.60
C SER A 25 9.49 -34.79 19.36
N THR A 26 8.43 -35.38 18.84
CA THR A 26 7.49 -34.76 17.92
C THR A 26 6.99 -33.48 18.58
N ARG A 27 7.53 -32.33 18.19
CA ARG A 27 6.96 -31.04 18.58
C ARG A 27 5.63 -30.91 17.87
N VAL A 28 4.56 -31.26 18.59
CA VAL A 28 3.19 -30.88 18.27
C VAL A 28 3.20 -29.40 17.96
N SER A 29 2.88 -29.05 16.72
CA SER A 29 2.61 -27.68 16.34
C SER A 29 1.46 -27.20 17.21
N HIS A 30 1.74 -26.32 18.17
CA HIS A 30 0.70 -25.52 18.79
C HIS A 30 0.17 -24.62 17.66
N GLU A 31 -0.94 -25.04 17.06
CA GLU A 31 -1.70 -24.18 16.17
C GLU A 31 -2.24 -23.02 17.00
N ASP A 32 -1.78 -21.82 16.63
CA ASP A 32 -2.24 -20.55 17.17
C ASP A 32 -3.73 -20.37 16.81
N PRO A 33 -4.65 -20.31 17.80
CA PRO A 33 -6.09 -20.22 17.56
C PRO A 33 -6.53 -18.88 16.96
N ALA A 34 -5.62 -17.92 16.76
CA ALA A 34 -5.93 -16.66 16.08
C ALA A 34 -5.93 -16.75 14.54
N ARG A 35 -5.49 -17.87 13.94
CA ARG A 35 -5.48 -18.04 12.48
C ARG A 35 -6.83 -18.53 11.98
N ARG A 36 -7.81 -17.62 11.86
CA ARG A 36 -9.04 -17.93 11.11
C ARG A 36 -8.66 -18.29 9.68
N PRO A 37 -8.99 -19.50 9.18
CA PRO A 37 -8.78 -19.82 7.78
C PRO A 37 -9.68 -18.90 6.98
N GLY A 38 -9.05 -17.98 6.25
CA GLY A 38 -9.72 -17.09 5.32
C GLY A 38 -10.60 -17.93 4.40
N ASP A 39 -11.88 -17.59 4.43
CA ASP A 39 -12.91 -17.97 3.48
C ASP A 39 -12.32 -18.06 2.06
N ARG A 40 -12.33 -19.28 1.53
CA ARG A 40 -11.60 -19.67 0.33
C ARG A 40 -12.56 -20.11 -0.77
N SER A 41 -13.72 -19.47 -0.89
CA SER A 41 -14.78 -19.95 -1.79
C SER A 41 -15.07 -19.10 -3.03
N SER A 42 -14.50 -17.88 -3.18
CA SER A 42 -14.80 -17.00 -4.33
C SER A 42 -13.58 -16.51 -5.11
N ASP A 43 -12.41 -16.45 -4.48
CA ASP A 43 -11.16 -15.92 -5.06
C ASP A 43 -10.50 -16.87 -6.09
N ALA A 44 -10.90 -18.14 -6.13
CA ALA A 44 -10.21 -19.20 -6.88
C ALA A 44 -10.30 -19.07 -8.42
N HIS A 45 -11.15 -18.19 -8.96
CA HIS A 45 -11.38 -18.07 -10.41
C HIS A 45 -10.90 -16.76 -11.05
N TYR A 46 -10.31 -15.82 -10.32
CA TYR A 46 -9.77 -14.59 -10.93
C TYR A 46 -8.46 -14.87 -11.71
N ARG A 47 -8.61 -15.08 -13.02
CA ARG A 47 -7.51 -15.35 -13.97
C ARG A 47 -6.93 -14.04 -14.55
N GLY A 48 -6.08 -13.38 -13.78
CA GLY A 48 -5.09 -12.44 -14.33
C GLY A 48 -5.66 -11.10 -14.82
N PRO A 49 -4.89 -10.35 -15.63
CA PRO A 49 -5.11 -8.93 -15.85
C PRO A 49 -6.40 -8.64 -16.63
N VAL A 50 -7.21 -7.75 -16.09
CA VAL A 50 -8.44 -7.24 -16.72
C VAL A 50 -8.10 -6.48 -17.99
N ARG A 51 -8.78 -6.79 -19.10
CA ARG A 51 -8.53 -6.16 -20.41
C ARG A 51 -9.69 -5.27 -20.81
N SER A 52 -9.94 -4.23 -20.02
CA SER A 52 -10.93 -3.21 -20.34
C SER A 52 -10.27 -1.86 -20.58
N ARG A 53 -10.79 -1.11 -21.56
CA ARG A 53 -10.46 0.31 -21.76
C ARG A 53 -11.45 1.26 -21.07
N ALA A 54 -12.49 0.72 -20.46
CA ALA A 54 -13.50 1.47 -19.71
C ALA A 54 -13.64 0.94 -18.27
N VAL A 55 -13.88 1.84 -17.31
CA VAL A 55 -14.00 1.50 -15.89
C VAL A 55 -15.14 0.51 -15.65
N GLU A 56 -16.31 0.73 -16.26
CA GLU A 56 -17.45 -0.18 -16.13
C GLU A 56 -17.14 -1.59 -16.67
N GLY A 57 -16.45 -1.67 -17.81
CA GLY A 57 -15.98 -2.94 -18.34
C GLY A 57 -14.92 -3.62 -17.46
N TYR A 58 -14.15 -2.84 -16.69
CA TYR A 58 -13.20 -3.36 -15.71
C TYR A 58 -13.93 -3.97 -14.52
N LEU A 59 -14.89 -3.24 -13.94
CA LEU A 59 -15.72 -3.70 -12.82
C LEU A 59 -16.51 -4.95 -13.19
N ALA A 60 -17.11 -5.00 -14.38
CA ALA A 60 -17.89 -6.14 -14.86
C ALA A 60 -17.07 -7.45 -14.94
N GLN A 61 -15.75 -7.36 -15.17
CA GLN A 61 -14.86 -8.52 -15.23
C GLN A 61 -14.40 -9.02 -13.85
N LEU A 62 -14.60 -8.23 -12.79
CA LEU A 62 -14.28 -8.66 -11.43
C LEU A 62 -15.36 -9.60 -10.88
N PRO A 63 -14.99 -10.66 -10.13
CA PRO A 63 -15.91 -11.38 -9.27
C PRO A 63 -16.68 -10.45 -8.34
N ALA A 64 -17.93 -10.80 -7.99
CA ALA A 64 -18.85 -9.92 -7.25
C ALA A 64 -18.23 -9.31 -5.98
N GLU A 65 -17.61 -10.14 -5.14
CA GLU A 65 -16.97 -9.70 -3.89
C GLU A 65 -15.81 -8.72 -4.15
N ARG A 66 -15.03 -8.95 -5.21
CA ARG A 66 -13.91 -8.08 -5.57
C ARG A 66 -14.40 -6.77 -6.16
N ARG A 67 -15.49 -6.82 -6.94
CA ARG A 67 -16.15 -5.64 -7.48
C ARG A 67 -16.68 -4.76 -6.37
N GLU A 68 -17.29 -5.34 -5.33
CA GLU A 68 -17.78 -4.60 -4.17
C GLU A 68 -16.65 -3.82 -3.50
N VAL A 69 -15.53 -4.48 -3.16
CA VAL A 69 -14.36 -3.82 -2.58
C VAL A 69 -13.83 -2.68 -3.46
N VAL A 70 -13.67 -2.92 -4.77
CA VAL A 70 -13.17 -1.90 -5.70
C VAL A 70 -14.16 -0.74 -5.83
N THR A 71 -15.46 -1.01 -5.85
CA THR A 71 -16.50 0.02 -5.97
C THR A 71 -16.52 0.90 -4.72
N THR A 72 -16.47 0.31 -3.52
CA THR A 72 -16.41 1.07 -2.27
C THR A 72 -15.21 2.02 -2.23
N VAL A 73 -14.02 1.56 -2.61
CA VAL A 73 -12.84 2.44 -2.64
C VAL A 73 -12.95 3.49 -3.75
N ARG A 74 -13.46 3.12 -4.93
CA ARG A 74 -13.73 4.05 -6.04
C ARG A 74 -14.66 5.17 -5.61
N ASP A 75 -15.72 4.86 -4.87
CA ASP A 75 -16.69 5.84 -4.39
C ASP A 75 -16.06 6.82 -3.40
N VAL A 76 -15.24 6.33 -2.46
CA VAL A 76 -14.45 7.19 -1.56
C VAL A 76 -13.52 8.10 -2.34
N VAL A 77 -12.86 7.58 -3.38
CA VAL A 77 -11.97 8.38 -4.23
C VAL A 77 -12.76 9.48 -4.92
N ASN A 78 -13.84 9.13 -5.63
CA ASN A 78 -14.66 10.08 -6.37
C ASN A 78 -15.33 11.15 -5.48
N ALA A 79 -15.70 10.80 -4.24
CA ALA A 79 -16.33 11.73 -3.31
C ALA A 79 -15.35 12.76 -2.72
N ASN A 80 -14.05 12.45 -2.66
CA ASN A 80 -13.06 13.27 -1.96
C ASN A 80 -12.01 13.89 -2.88
N LEU A 81 -11.97 13.50 -4.15
CA LEU A 81 -11.03 14.07 -5.09
C LEU A 81 -11.44 15.50 -5.46
N PRO A 82 -10.52 16.48 -5.40
CA PRO A 82 -10.78 17.83 -5.89
C PRO A 82 -11.12 17.85 -7.39
N GLU A 83 -11.74 18.92 -7.87
CA GLU A 83 -11.97 19.12 -9.30
C GLU A 83 -10.66 19.19 -10.10
N GLY A 84 -10.73 18.81 -11.37
CA GLY A 84 -9.60 18.89 -12.31
C GLY A 84 -8.87 17.57 -12.56
N TYR A 85 -9.27 16.49 -11.90
CA TYR A 85 -8.87 15.14 -12.28
C TYR A 85 -10.03 14.41 -12.97
N THR A 86 -9.70 13.48 -13.85
CA THR A 86 -10.65 12.65 -14.59
C THR A 86 -10.39 11.18 -14.29
N GLU A 87 -11.46 10.43 -14.03
CA GLU A 87 -11.44 8.98 -13.88
C GLU A 87 -11.35 8.29 -15.25
N GLY A 88 -10.46 7.30 -15.37
CA GLY A 88 -10.36 6.48 -16.57
C GLY A 88 -9.60 5.18 -16.32
N MET A 89 -9.31 4.47 -17.40
CA MET A 89 -8.42 3.30 -17.37
C MET A 89 -7.00 3.72 -17.76
N GLY A 90 -6.03 3.39 -16.91
CA GLY A 90 -4.61 3.62 -17.14
C GLY A 90 -3.80 2.41 -16.69
N TRP A 91 -2.85 1.94 -17.50
CA TRP A 91 -1.98 0.79 -17.18
C TRP A 91 -2.72 -0.47 -16.67
N GLY A 92 -3.96 -0.70 -17.12
CA GLY A 92 -4.78 -1.85 -16.71
C GLY A 92 -5.49 -1.72 -15.35
N MET A 93 -5.55 -0.51 -14.79
CA MET A 93 -6.21 -0.19 -13.52
C MET A 93 -7.04 1.09 -13.64
N ILE A 94 -7.96 1.30 -12.69
CA ILE A 94 -8.70 2.56 -12.60
C ILE A 94 -7.69 3.62 -12.17
N THR A 95 -7.63 4.73 -12.91
CA THR A 95 -6.68 5.82 -12.66
C THR A 95 -7.41 7.15 -12.71
N TRP A 96 -7.16 7.99 -11.71
CA TRP A 96 -7.55 9.39 -11.68
C TRP A 96 -6.33 10.23 -12.07
N SER A 97 -6.49 11.04 -13.10
CA SER A 97 -5.38 11.73 -13.74
C SER A 97 -5.75 13.14 -14.15
N VAL A 98 -4.74 14.01 -14.27
CA VAL A 98 -4.91 15.33 -14.86
C VAL A 98 -5.03 15.16 -16.38
N PRO A 99 -6.15 15.60 -16.99
CA PRO A 99 -6.37 15.47 -18.43
C PRO A 99 -5.34 16.28 -19.22
N LEU A 100 -4.99 15.81 -20.42
CA LEU A 100 -4.02 16.49 -21.29
C LEU A 100 -4.52 17.86 -21.76
N GLU A 101 -5.84 18.03 -21.82
CA GLU A 101 -6.51 19.31 -22.07
C GLU A 101 -6.12 20.38 -21.02
N ARG A 102 -5.87 19.96 -19.78
CA ARG A 102 -5.39 20.84 -18.70
C ARG A 102 -3.86 20.92 -18.66
N TYR A 103 -3.18 19.78 -18.86
CA TYR A 103 -1.72 19.72 -18.79
C TYR A 103 -1.16 18.86 -19.94
N PRO A 104 -0.81 19.47 -21.09
CA PRO A 104 -0.38 18.73 -22.28
C PRO A 104 1.11 18.33 -22.24
N ASP A 105 1.93 19.00 -21.42
CA ASP A 105 3.38 18.80 -21.38
C ASP A 105 3.81 17.63 -20.49
N THR A 106 3.39 16.42 -20.86
CA THR A 106 3.82 15.18 -20.19
C THR A 106 4.88 14.45 -21.01
N TYR A 107 5.85 13.83 -20.34
CA TYR A 107 7.00 13.19 -21.01
C TYR A 107 6.64 12.03 -21.95
N ASN A 108 5.47 11.43 -21.78
CA ASN A 108 5.00 10.28 -22.52
C ASN A 108 3.71 10.57 -23.29
N GLY A 109 3.25 11.83 -23.31
CA GLY A 109 1.98 12.21 -23.93
C GLY A 109 0.77 11.48 -23.33
N GLN A 110 0.83 11.04 -22.08
CA GLN A 110 -0.29 10.44 -21.35
C GLN A 110 -0.75 11.38 -20.22
N PRO A 111 -2.02 11.33 -19.82
CA PRO A 111 -2.52 12.05 -18.65
C PRO A 111 -1.67 11.80 -17.40
N LEU A 112 -1.51 12.82 -16.57
CA LEU A 112 -0.66 12.72 -15.38
C LEU A 112 -1.42 12.05 -14.23
N GLY A 113 -1.08 10.80 -13.93
CA GLY A 113 -1.74 10.00 -12.89
C GLY A 113 -1.49 10.55 -11.48
N TYR A 114 -2.56 10.74 -10.72
CA TYR A 114 -2.54 11.18 -9.33
C TYR A 114 -2.84 10.01 -8.38
N VAL A 115 -3.92 9.28 -8.64
CA VAL A 115 -4.37 8.11 -7.86
C VAL A 115 -4.67 6.96 -8.81
N ALA A 116 -4.39 5.73 -8.39
CA ALA A 116 -4.84 4.56 -9.15
C ALA A 116 -5.29 3.42 -8.23
N LEU A 117 -6.27 2.63 -8.65
CA LEU A 117 -6.83 1.52 -7.90
C LEU A 117 -6.78 0.24 -8.73
N ALA A 118 -6.05 -0.75 -8.23
CA ALA A 118 -5.85 -2.03 -8.91
C ALA A 118 -6.31 -3.22 -8.06
N ALA A 119 -7.12 -4.09 -8.66
CA ALA A 119 -7.40 -5.43 -8.16
C ALA A 119 -6.36 -6.44 -8.69
N GLN A 120 -5.31 -6.68 -7.88
CA GLN A 120 -4.26 -7.65 -8.16
C GLN A 120 -4.69 -9.06 -7.74
N GLN A 121 -4.06 -10.11 -8.26
CA GLN A 121 -4.51 -11.49 -8.01
C GLN A 121 -4.69 -11.85 -6.52
N ARG A 122 -3.87 -11.30 -5.62
CA ARG A 122 -3.85 -11.66 -4.18
C ARG A 122 -4.16 -10.51 -3.22
N HIS A 123 -4.31 -9.30 -3.73
CA HIS A 123 -4.52 -8.09 -2.93
C HIS A 123 -5.08 -6.98 -3.82
N TYR A 124 -5.44 -5.87 -3.21
CA TYR A 124 -5.74 -4.62 -3.87
C TYR A 124 -4.60 -3.63 -3.60
N ALA A 125 -4.34 -2.75 -4.55
CA ALA A 125 -3.36 -1.69 -4.39
C ALA A 125 -3.99 -0.34 -4.72
N LEU A 126 -3.97 0.57 -3.77
CA LEU A 126 -4.28 1.98 -3.96
C LEU A 126 -2.96 2.74 -4.10
N TYR A 127 -2.71 3.27 -5.28
CA TYR A 127 -1.56 4.10 -5.58
C TYR A 127 -1.91 5.55 -5.27
N LEU A 128 -1.13 6.18 -4.39
CA LEU A 128 -1.30 7.57 -3.95
C LEU A 128 -0.09 8.38 -4.42
N MET A 129 0.04 8.59 -5.73
CA MET A 129 1.26 9.17 -6.31
C MET A 129 1.48 10.63 -5.88
N GLY A 130 0.40 11.37 -5.64
CA GLY A 130 0.49 12.74 -5.15
C GLY A 130 0.93 12.88 -3.69
N ALA A 131 0.57 11.94 -2.81
CA ALA A 131 0.96 11.96 -1.40
C ALA A 131 2.49 11.85 -1.22
N TYR A 132 3.17 11.18 -2.15
CA TYR A 132 4.62 11.00 -2.14
C TYR A 132 5.41 12.11 -2.85
N SER A 133 4.71 13.04 -3.49
CA SER A 133 5.36 14.19 -4.13
C SER A 133 5.77 15.27 -3.12
N GLU A 134 5.41 15.13 -1.85
CA GLU A 134 5.78 16.05 -0.77
C GLU A 134 6.80 15.41 0.20
N PRO A 135 8.02 15.94 0.26
CA PRO A 135 8.99 15.56 1.29
C PRO A 135 8.40 15.78 2.69
N GLY A 136 8.29 14.71 3.48
CA GLY A 136 7.82 14.77 4.87
C GLY A 136 6.36 14.37 5.11
N ALA A 137 5.54 14.19 4.07
CA ALA A 137 4.14 13.76 4.23
C ALA A 137 3.97 12.30 4.72
N GLU A 138 5.00 11.46 4.54
CA GLU A 138 4.94 10.04 4.91
C GLU A 138 4.89 9.81 6.43
N GLN A 139 5.68 10.55 7.23
CA GLN A 139 5.74 10.30 8.67
C GLN A 139 4.42 10.61 9.40
N PRO A 140 3.77 11.76 9.19
CA PRO A 140 2.47 12.04 9.78
C PRO A 140 1.41 11.00 9.38
N LEU A 141 1.43 10.55 8.12
CA LEU A 141 0.54 9.49 7.65
C LEU A 141 0.76 8.19 8.44
N ARG A 142 2.01 7.74 8.59
CA ARG A 142 2.34 6.53 9.36
C ARG A 142 1.89 6.62 10.81
N GLN A 143 2.09 7.77 11.47
CA GLN A 143 1.68 7.99 12.85
C GLN A 143 0.15 7.94 13.00
N ARG A 144 -0.58 8.60 12.11
CA ARG A 144 -2.05 8.57 12.12
C ARG A 144 -2.57 7.16 11.87
N TRP A 145 -1.95 6.41 10.96
CA TRP A 145 -2.32 5.02 10.69
C TRP A 145 -2.04 4.10 11.89
N GLU A 146 -0.91 4.27 12.57
CA GLU A 146 -0.56 3.50 13.77
C GLU A 146 -1.59 3.73 14.89
N ALA A 147 -2.09 4.96 15.05
CA ALA A 147 -3.13 5.30 16.03
C ALA A 147 -4.46 4.57 15.78
N THR A 148 -4.73 4.11 14.55
CA THR A 148 -5.93 3.31 14.23
C THR A 148 -5.85 1.86 14.76
N GLY A 149 -4.65 1.40 15.14
CA GLY A 149 -4.37 0.00 15.45
C GLY A 149 -4.34 -0.93 14.24
N ARG A 150 -4.53 -0.40 13.02
CA ARG A 150 -4.49 -1.18 11.77
C ARG A 150 -3.07 -1.29 11.25
N LYS A 151 -2.76 -2.43 10.62
CA LYS A 151 -1.46 -2.64 10.00
C LYS A 151 -1.36 -1.86 8.69
N LEU A 152 -0.40 -0.94 8.60
CA LEU A 152 -0.06 -0.26 7.36
C LEU A 152 0.87 -1.13 6.49
N ASP A 153 0.35 -1.69 5.39
CA ASP A 153 1.16 -2.32 4.34
C ASP A 153 1.30 -1.36 3.15
N MET A 154 2.43 -0.65 3.12
CA MET A 154 2.67 0.41 2.13
C MET A 154 4.08 0.31 1.54
N GLY A 155 4.16 0.38 0.21
CA GLY A 155 5.40 0.52 -0.56
C GLY A 155 5.82 1.99 -0.69
N LYS A 156 6.58 2.34 -1.73
CA LYS A 156 6.99 3.73 -1.99
C LYS A 156 5.84 4.66 -2.40
N SER A 157 4.75 4.15 -2.97
CA SER A 157 3.62 4.97 -3.43
C SER A 157 2.30 4.20 -3.46
N CYS A 158 2.27 2.99 -2.90
CA CYS A 158 1.14 2.10 -2.99
C CYS A 158 0.80 1.53 -1.62
N LEU A 159 -0.47 1.65 -1.25
CA LEU A 159 -1.05 1.04 -0.08
C LEU A 159 -1.72 -0.27 -0.50
N ARG A 160 -1.31 -1.38 0.10
CA ARG A 160 -1.80 -2.72 -0.21
C ARG A 160 -2.78 -3.17 0.86
N PHE A 161 -3.89 -3.74 0.43
CA PHE A 161 -4.93 -4.24 1.33
C PHE A 161 -5.59 -5.49 0.76
N ARG A 162 -6.23 -6.30 1.61
CA ARG A 162 -6.98 -7.49 1.16
C ARG A 162 -8.47 -7.36 1.44
N ARG A 163 -8.85 -6.59 2.45
CA ARG A 163 -10.24 -6.31 2.82
C ARG A 163 -10.39 -4.80 3.03
N ILE A 164 -11.62 -4.30 2.91
CA ILE A 164 -11.92 -2.89 3.20
C ILE A 164 -11.52 -2.53 4.64
N ASP A 165 -11.70 -3.45 5.59
CA ASP A 165 -11.36 -3.23 7.00
C ASP A 165 -9.86 -2.99 7.26
N ASP A 166 -8.99 -3.36 6.31
CA ASP A 166 -7.56 -3.06 6.38
C ASP A 166 -7.28 -1.56 6.09
N LEU A 167 -8.24 -0.84 5.49
CA LEU A 167 -8.12 0.55 5.11
C LEU A 167 -8.84 1.47 6.08
N ASP A 168 -8.14 2.49 6.57
CA ASP A 168 -8.79 3.65 7.15
C ASP A 168 -9.27 4.59 6.04
N LEU A 169 -10.57 4.48 5.72
CA LEU A 169 -11.19 5.26 4.64
C LEU A 169 -11.24 6.76 4.97
N ASP A 170 -11.27 7.14 6.25
CA ASP A 170 -11.26 8.54 6.67
C ASP A 170 -9.88 9.15 6.42
N ILE A 171 -8.80 8.44 6.79
CA ILE A 171 -7.43 8.87 6.47
C ILE A 171 -7.24 8.96 4.95
N ILE A 172 -7.77 7.99 4.18
CA ILE A 172 -7.68 8.02 2.71
C ILE A 172 -8.44 9.24 2.15
N ALA A 173 -9.67 9.48 2.60
CA ALA A 173 -10.48 10.63 2.18
C ALA A 173 -9.74 11.96 2.40
N GLU A 174 -9.16 12.15 3.59
CA GLU A 174 -8.38 13.34 3.91
C GLU A 174 -7.15 13.50 3.00
N LEU A 175 -6.41 12.42 2.73
CA LEU A 175 -5.24 12.46 1.84
C LEU A 175 -5.62 12.86 0.41
N LEU A 176 -6.75 12.35 -0.08
CA LEU A 176 -7.24 12.64 -1.43
C LEU A 176 -7.64 14.11 -1.56
N ALA A 177 -8.36 14.63 -0.56
CA ALA A 177 -8.82 16.02 -0.51
C ALA A 177 -7.68 17.03 -0.32
N ALA A 178 -6.57 16.62 0.31
CA ALA A 178 -5.46 17.50 0.65
C ALA A 178 -4.68 18.05 -0.55
N THR A 179 -4.79 17.46 -1.75
CA THR A 179 -4.01 17.89 -2.92
C THR A 179 -4.90 18.34 -4.08
N PRO A 180 -5.22 19.64 -4.16
CA PRO A 180 -5.79 20.26 -5.36
C PRO A 180 -4.90 20.04 -6.58
N VAL A 181 -5.51 20.00 -7.78
CA VAL A 181 -4.80 19.72 -9.04
C VAL A 181 -3.61 20.67 -9.28
N ASP A 182 -3.74 21.96 -8.95
CA ASP A 182 -2.68 22.95 -9.17
C ASP A 182 -1.49 22.75 -8.21
N VAL A 183 -1.77 22.29 -6.98
CA VAL A 183 -0.73 21.91 -6.01
C VAL A 183 0.00 20.68 -6.52
N PHE A 184 -0.72 19.69 -7.06
CA PHE A 184 -0.12 18.51 -7.66
C PHE A 184 0.78 18.85 -8.85
N LEU A 185 0.32 19.70 -9.78
CA LEU A 185 1.12 20.15 -10.92
C LEU A 185 2.37 20.92 -10.49
N THR A 186 2.25 21.81 -9.50
CA THR A 186 3.39 22.55 -8.94
C THR A 186 4.46 21.59 -8.39
N ARG A 187 4.04 20.58 -7.63
CA ARG A 187 4.93 19.55 -7.07
C ARG A 187 5.58 18.72 -8.18
N TYR A 188 4.79 18.33 -9.18
CA TYR A 188 5.28 17.57 -10.33
C TYR A 188 6.39 18.32 -11.08
N GLU A 189 6.17 19.59 -11.42
CA GLU A 189 7.16 20.41 -12.12
C GLU A 189 8.43 20.62 -11.29
N ALA A 190 8.28 20.85 -9.97
CA ALA A 190 9.42 20.98 -9.07
C ALA A 190 10.27 19.71 -9.01
N SER A 191 9.64 18.52 -9.00
CA SER A 191 10.35 17.23 -9.01
C SER A 191 11.19 17.03 -10.28
N ARG A 192 10.79 17.64 -11.40
CA ARG A 192 11.48 17.56 -12.69
C ARG A 192 12.62 18.55 -12.85
N ARG A 193 12.54 19.72 -12.21
CA ARG A 193 13.63 20.70 -12.24
C ARG A 193 14.87 20.25 -11.46
N ASN A 194 14.71 19.29 -10.55
CA ASN A 194 15.78 18.79 -9.69
C ASN A 194 16.40 17.47 -10.18
N GLY A 195 16.02 16.98 -11.36
CA GLY A 195 16.58 15.78 -12.01
C GLY A 195 17.40 16.13 -13.24
#